data_AF-A0AAN8FKL6-F1
#
_entry.id   AF-A0AAN8FKL6-F1
#
_cell.length_a   1.000
_cell.length_b   1.000
_cell.length_c   1.000
_cell.angle_alpha   90.00
_cell.angle_beta   90.00
_cell.angle_gamma   90.00
#
_symmetry.space_group_name_H-M   'P 1'
#
loop_
_entity.id
_entity.type
_entity.pdbx_description
1 polymer ?
#
loop_
_entity_poly.entity_id
_entity_poly.type
_entity_poly.pdbx_seq_one_letter_code
_entity_poly.pdbx_strand_id
1 'polypeptide(L)' 'MDVLSLWLVNTWHLFNLLRQYSGEKAEPEWTAGNTEKQNSHRLQSFDITPIREQLRLRVEECYQNLMKRAIEPILSPKI' A
#
# COMPACT_ATOMS: atom_id res chain seq x y z
N MET A 1 -6.23 8.11 16.85
CA MET A 1 -6.09 8.36 15.40
C MET A 1 -4.68 7.98 14.94
N ASP A 2 -3.64 8.40 15.66
CA ASP A 2 -2.23 8.22 15.28
C ASP A 2 -1.80 6.78 14.97
N VAL A 3 -2.17 5.79 15.78
CA VAL A 3 -1.73 4.40 15.56
C VAL A 3 -2.38 3.80 14.31
N LEU A 4 -3.68 4.06 14.06
CA LEU A 4 -4.38 3.57 12.87
C LEU A 4 -3.83 4.21 11.59
N SER A 5 -3.61 5.53 11.62
CA SER A 5 -3.00 6.25 10.49
C SER A 5 -1.56 5.77 10.23
N LEU A 6 -0.78 5.53 11.28
CA LEU A 6 0.58 4.97 11.15
C LEU A 6 0.56 3.60 10.48
N TRP A 7 -0.30 2.68 10.94
CA TRP A 7 -0.42 1.35 10.34
C TRP A 7 -0.90 1.42 8.89
N LEU A 8 -1.86 2.29 8.58
CA LEU A 8 -2.36 2.48 7.22
C LEU A 8 -1.24 2.96 6.29
N VAL A 9 -0.51 4.01 6.68
CA VAL A 9 0.57 4.59 5.85
C VAL A 9 1.70 3.58 5.64
N ASN A 10 2.11 2.85 6.68
CA ASN A 10 3.19 1.85 6.56
C ASN A 10 2.76 0.65 5.71
N THR A 11 1.53 0.17 5.88
CA THR A 11 1.01 -0.95 5.07
C THR A 11 0.88 -0.55 3.61
N TRP A 12 0.40 0.68 3.34
CA TRP A 12 0.35 1.24 1.99
C TRP A 12 1.74 1.42 1.38
N HIS A 13 2.71 1.89 2.17
CA HIS A 13 4.09 2.02 1.72
C HIS A 13 4.68 0.65 1.35
N LEU A 14 4.51 -0.36 2.21
CA LEU A 14 4.96 -1.73 1.94
C LEU A 14 4.31 -2.29 0.66
N PHE A 15 3.01 -2.09 0.49
CA PHE A 15 2.30 -2.50 -0.72
C PHE A 15 2.91 -1.88 -1.99
N ASN A 16 3.25 -0.58 -1.94
CA ASN A 16 3.89 0.10 -3.07
C ASN A 16 5.33 -0.34 -3.30
N LEU A 17 6.10 -0.64 -2.25
CA LEU A 17 7.43 -1.23 -2.40
C LEU A 17 7.35 -2.60 -3.09
N LEU A 18 6.37 -3.42 -2.74
CA LEU A 18 6.14 -4.70 -3.42
C LEU A 18 5.74 -4.54 -4.89
N ARG A 19 5.07 -3.45 -5.27
CA ARG A 19 4.86 -3.11 -6.70
C ARG A 19 6.15 -2.64 -7.36
N GLN A 20 6.82 -1.67 -6.75
CA GLN A 20 8.02 -1.01 -7.28
C GLN A 20 9.18 -1.99 -7.54
N TYR A 21 9.33 -2.98 -6.67
CA TYR A 21 10.37 -4.00 -6.76
C TYR A 21 9.83 -5.37 -7.17
N SER A 22 8.61 -5.43 -7.71
CA SER A 22 8.17 -6.64 -8.41
C SER A 22 9.10 -6.88 -9.61
N GLY A 23 9.41 -8.16 -9.85
CA GLY A 23 10.35 -8.59 -10.88
C GLY A 23 9.79 -8.47 -12.28
N GLU A 24 9.83 -9.57 -13.03
CA GLU A 24 9.36 -9.63 -14.42
C GLU A 24 7.86 -9.35 -14.57
N LYS A 25 7.06 -9.57 -13.52
CA LYS A 25 5.61 -9.33 -13.50
C LYS A 25 5.24 -7.89 -13.10
N ALA A 26 6.18 -6.95 -13.12
CA ALA A 26 5.90 -5.56 -12.80
C ALA A 26 5.16 -4.85 -13.94
N GLU A 27 4.07 -4.17 -13.62
CA GLU A 27 3.46 -3.25 -14.59
C GLU A 27 4.40 -2.05 -14.82
N PRO A 28 4.45 -1.49 -16.05
CA PRO A 28 5.37 -0.41 -16.40
C PRO A 28 5.26 0.80 -15.46
N GLU A 29 4.04 1.15 -15.03
CA GLU A 29 3.81 2.31 -14.17
C GLU A 29 4.36 2.11 -12.74
N TRP A 30 4.62 0.87 -12.30
CA TRP A 30 5.19 0.61 -10.97
C TRP A 30 6.70 0.88 -10.92
N THR A 31 7.36 0.81 -12.07
CA THR A 31 8.82 0.93 -12.19
C THR A 31 9.26 2.18 -12.96
N ALA A 32 8.32 2.93 -13.56
CA ALA A 32 8.60 4.11 -14.36
C ALA A 32 9.47 5.17 -13.65
N GLY A 33 9.37 5.27 -12.33
CA GLY A 33 10.16 6.20 -11.51
C GLY A 33 11.46 5.62 -10.94
N ASN A 34 11.81 4.37 -11.25
CA ASN A 34 12.99 3.73 -10.68
C ASN A 34 14.28 4.20 -11.34
N THR A 35 15.28 4.48 -10.52
CA THR A 35 16.68 4.57 -10.95
C THR A 35 17.22 3.19 -11.35
N GLU A 36 18.34 3.17 -12.09
CA GLU A 36 19.03 1.93 -12.45
C GLU A 36 19.38 1.08 -11.22
N LYS A 37 19.86 1.72 -10.14
CA LYS A 37 20.16 1.04 -8.88
C LYS A 37 18.91 0.41 -8.26
N GLN A 38 17.77 1.10 -8.27
CA GLN A 38 16.51 0.53 -7.76
C GLN A 38 16.05 -0.67 -8.60
N ASN A 39 16.19 -0.60 -9.93
CA ASN A 39 15.84 -1.72 -10.81
C ASN A 39 16.71 -2.97 -10.57
N SER A 40 17.94 -2.81 -10.07
CA SER A 40 18.81 -3.93 -9.68
C SER A 40 18.35 -4.67 -8.42
N HIS A 41 17.50 -4.06 -7.59
CA HIS A 41 16.97 -4.67 -6.36
C HIS A 41 15.62 -5.39 -6.55
N ARG A 42 15.13 -5.53 -7.78
CA ARG A 42 13.85 -6.20 -8.05
C ARG A 42 13.93 -7.68 -7.69
N LEU A 43 12.83 -8.21 -7.16
CA LEU A 43 12.71 -9.61 -6.78
C LEU A 43 12.76 -10.51 -8.03
N GLN A 44 13.55 -11.58 -8.00
CA GLN A 44 13.73 -12.45 -9.18
C GLN A 44 13.10 -13.85 -9.02
N SER A 45 12.96 -14.34 -7.78
CA SER A 45 12.68 -15.78 -7.54
C SER A 45 11.32 -16.10 -6.92
N PHE A 46 10.53 -15.08 -6.54
CA PHE A 46 9.27 -15.29 -5.81
C PHE A 46 8.13 -14.53 -6.45
N ASP A 47 6.98 -15.20 -6.61
CA ASP A 47 5.73 -14.53 -6.94
C ASP A 47 5.11 -13.94 -5.68
N ILE A 48 5.23 -12.62 -5.55
CA ILE A 48 4.67 -11.85 -4.43
C ILE A 48 3.22 -11.42 -4.66
N THR A 49 2.61 -11.77 -5.79
CA THR A 49 1.23 -11.39 -6.11
C THR A 49 0.22 -11.78 -5.02
N PRO A 50 0.25 -12.99 -4.44
CA PRO A 50 -0.71 -13.36 -3.39
C PRO A 50 -0.61 -12.47 -2.16
N ILE A 51 0.61 -12.18 -1.70
CA ILE A 51 0.87 -11.32 -0.53
C ILE A 51 0.46 -9.88 -0.85
N ARG A 52 0.77 -9.41 -2.05
CA ARG A 52 0.42 -8.06 -2.52
C ARG A 52 -1.10 -7.86 -2.56
N GLU A 53 -1.86 -8.81 -3.09
CA GLU A 53 -3.33 -8.75 -3.10
C GLU A 53 -3.91 -8.78 -1.69
N GLN A 54 -3.36 -9.60 -0.80
CA GLN A 54 -3.80 -9.62 0.60
C GLN A 54 -3.53 -8.27 1.30
N LEU A 55 -2.36 -7.66 1.06
CA LEU A 55 -2.04 -6.33 1.57
C LEU A 55 -2.94 -5.25 0.99
N ARG A 56 -3.30 -5.32 -0.30
CA ARG A 56 -4.26 -4.39 -0.94
C ARG A 56 -5.59 -4.39 -0.18
N LEU A 57 -6.16 -5.57 0.04
CA LEU A 57 -7.42 -5.73 0.77
C LEU A 57 -7.32 -5.16 2.19
N ARG A 58 -6.19 -5.38 2.88
CA ARG A 58 -5.96 -4.83 4.23
C ARG A 58 -5.85 -3.32 4.25
N VAL A 59 -5.20 -2.72 3.25
CA VAL A 59 -5.12 -1.25 3.13
C VAL A 59 -6.51 -0.67 2.89
N GLU A 60 -7.28 -1.26 1.97
CA GLU A 60 -8.66 -0.84 1.69
C GLU A 60 -9.53 -0.91 2.94
N GLU A 61 -9.47 -2.03 3.68
CA GLU A 61 -10.18 -2.21 4.95
C GLU A 61 -9.76 -1.16 6.00
N CYS A 62 -8.46 -0.92 6.18
CA CYS A 62 -7.96 0.07 7.13
C CYS A 62 -8.39 1.49 6.76
N TYR A 63 -8.34 1.85 5.48
CA TYR A 63 -8.78 3.14 4.98
C TYR A 63 -10.27 3.37 5.24
N GLN A 64 -11.11 2.38 4.90
CA GLN A 64 -12.56 2.46 5.14
C GLN A 64 -12.88 2.59 6.63
N ASN A 65 -12.19 1.84 7.49
CA ASN A 65 -12.34 1.95 8.94
C ASN A 65 -11.90 3.33 9.47
N LEU A 66 -10.79 3.87 8.97
CA LEU A 66 -10.32 5.21 9.34
C LEU A 66 -11.36 6.27 8.98
N MET A 67 -11.88 6.23 7.75
CA MET A 67 -12.88 7.18 7.27
C MET A 67 -14.15 7.11 8.12
N LYS A 68 -14.72 5.93 8.31
CA LYS A 68 -15.99 5.74 9.03
C LYS A 68 -15.89 6.01 10.54
N ARG A 69 -14.79 5.63 11.19
CA ARG A 69 -14.70 5.66 12.66
C ARG A 69 -13.99 6.87 13.21
N ALA A 70 -13.03 7.43 12.46
CA ALA A 70 -12.24 8.55 12.94
C ALA A 70 -12.61 9.87 12.25
N ILE A 71 -12.88 9.86 10.96
CA ILE A 71 -13.08 11.10 10.18
C ILE A 71 -14.55 11.50 10.15
N GLU A 72 -15.45 10.58 9.80
CA GLU A 72 -16.89 10.83 9.69
C GLU A 72 -17.50 11.42 10.99
N PRO A 73 -17.21 10.92 12.21
CA PRO A 73 -17.80 11.49 13.42
C PRO A 73 -17.33 12.92 13.75
N ILE A 74 -16.20 13.35 13.19
CA ILE A 74 -15.67 14.71 13.36
C ILE A 74 -16.33 15.66 12.36
N LEU A 75 -16.56 15.20 11.14
CA LEU A 75 -17.12 16.00 10.05
C LEU A 75 -18.66 16.02 10.04
N SER A 76 -19.29 15.00 10.61
CA SER A 76 -20.75 14.93 10.72
C SER A 76 -21.26 15.98 11.71
N PRO A 77 -22.32 16.73 11.37
CA PRO A 77 -22.90 17.71 12.27
C PRO A 77 -23.38 17.02 13.55
N LYS A 78 -23.01 17.58 14.70
CA LYS A 78 -23.62 17.18 15.98
C LYS A 78 -24.99 17.86 16.05
N ILE A 79 -26.02 17.09 15.75
CA ILE A 79 -27.43 17.48 15.94
C ILE A 79 -27.73 17.47 17.44
#